data_AF-A0A352WTD6-F1
#
_entry.id   AF-A0A352WTD6-F1
#
_cell.length_a   1.000
_cell.length_b   1.000
_cell.length_c   1.000
_cell.angle_alpha   90.00
_cell.angle_beta   90.00
_cell.angle_gamma   90.00
#
_symmetry.space_group_name_H-M   'P 1'
#
loop_
_entity.id
_entity.type
_entity.pdbx_description
1 polymer ?
#
loop_
_entity_poly.entity_id
_entity_poly.type
_entity_poly.pdbx_seq_one_letter_code
_entity_poly.pdbx_strand_id
1 'polypeptide(L)'
;MSRADEIFIQNIRDILENGFLDTDLPVRPQWEDGTPAHTVKKFGIVNRYNLQDEFPVLTLRKTAFKSALDELLWIWQKKSNNIKELNSHIWDQWADETGSIGKAYGYQLGVKHAYKEGMFDQVDRVIYDLKH
;
A
#
# COMPACT_ATOMS: atom_id res chain seq x y z
N MET A 1 13.15 19.53 8.40
CA MET A 1 12.21 18.39 8.49
C MET A 1 11.32 18.49 7.27
N SER A 2 11.10 17.41 6.50
CA SER A 2 10.23 17.51 5.30
C SER A 2 8.78 17.73 5.72
N ARG A 3 7.93 18.20 4.79
CA ARG A 3 6.50 18.33 5.07
C ARG A 3 5.89 16.95 5.36
N ALA A 4 6.37 15.90 4.70
CA ALA A 4 6.02 14.51 5.02
C ALA A 4 6.36 14.11 6.46
N ASP A 5 7.51 14.50 6.98
CA ASP A 5 7.90 14.21 8.36
C ASP A 5 7.02 14.95 9.38
N GLU A 6 6.72 16.23 9.12
CA GLU A 6 5.84 17.04 9.98
C GLU A 6 4.44 16.42 10.08
N ILE A 7 3.85 16.09 8.93
CA ILE A 7 2.53 15.45 8.84
C ILE A 7 2.55 14.10 9.56
N PHE A 8 3.59 13.29 9.35
CA PHE A 8 3.73 12.00 10.01
C PHE A 8 3.79 12.16 11.54
N ILE A 9 4.63 13.05 12.06
CA ILE A 9 4.74 13.29 13.52
C ILE A 9 3.41 13.78 14.08
N GLN A 10 2.73 14.69 13.40
CA GLN A 10 1.44 15.21 13.85
C GLN A 10 0.38 14.09 13.91
N ASN A 11 0.35 13.21 12.92
CA ASN A 11 -0.56 12.06 12.89
C ASN A 11 -0.25 11.08 14.02
N ILE A 12 1.02 10.77 14.27
CA ILE A 12 1.41 9.87 15.37
C ILE A 12 1.02 10.48 16.72
N ARG A 13 1.29 11.77 16.96
CA ARG A 13 0.87 12.44 18.20
C ARG A 13 -0.63 12.37 18.39
N ASP A 14 -1.39 12.68 17.35
CA ASP A 14 -2.85 12.66 17.42
C ASP A 14 -3.42 11.25 17.63
N ILE A 15 -2.81 10.21 17.05
CA ILE A 15 -3.16 8.82 17.33
C ILE A 15 -2.88 8.49 18.80
N LEU A 16 -1.72 8.87 19.34
CA LEU A 16 -1.35 8.56 20.72
C LEU A 16 -2.20 9.32 21.75
N GLU A 17 -2.55 10.57 21.47
CA GLU A 17 -3.31 11.43 22.39
C GLU A 17 -4.82 11.20 22.30
N ASN A 18 -5.35 10.99 21.09
CA ASN A 18 -6.80 10.99 20.83
C ASN A 18 -7.30 9.70 20.14
N GLY A 19 -6.47 8.66 20.06
CA GLY A 19 -6.84 7.39 19.42
C GLY A 19 -7.66 6.47 20.34
N PHE A 20 -8.34 5.52 19.70
CA PHE A 20 -9.03 4.42 20.37
C PHE A 20 -8.04 3.29 20.67
N LEU A 21 -7.98 2.86 21.94
CA LEU A 21 -7.19 1.73 22.41
C LEU A 21 -8.03 0.44 22.38
N ASP A 22 -7.50 -0.64 21.82
CA ASP A 22 -8.22 -1.92 21.70
C ASP A 22 -7.82 -2.99 22.71
N THR A 23 -7.28 -2.61 23.88
CA THR A 23 -6.84 -3.52 24.96
C THR A 23 -7.92 -4.45 25.47
N ASP A 24 -9.18 -4.02 25.44
CA ASP A 24 -10.31 -4.81 25.94
C ASP A 24 -11.00 -5.64 24.85
N LEU A 25 -10.43 -5.67 23.63
CA LEU A 25 -11.00 -6.38 22.49
C LEU A 25 -10.24 -7.69 22.20
N PRO A 26 -10.93 -8.73 21.68
CA PRO A 26 -10.29 -9.97 21.29
C PRO A 26 -9.49 -9.76 19.98
N VAL A 27 -8.21 -9.43 20.11
CA VAL A 27 -7.30 -9.27 18.96
C VAL A 27 -6.66 -10.60 18.56
N ARG A 28 -6.44 -10.80 17.25
CA ARG A 28 -5.71 -11.96 16.71
C ARG A 28 -4.19 -11.78 16.60
N PRO A 29 -3.65 -10.59 16.22
CA PRO A 29 -2.21 -10.40 16.13
C PRO A 29 -1.54 -10.63 17.49
N GLN A 30 -0.35 -11.24 17.47
CA GLN A 30 0.45 -11.55 18.65
C GLN A 30 1.91 -11.19 18.37
N TRP A 31 2.64 -10.84 19.44
CA TRP A 31 4.09 -10.71 19.41
C TRP A 31 4.76 -12.09 19.34
N GLU A 32 6.07 -12.12 19.11
CA GLU A 32 6.84 -13.37 18.98
C GLU A 32 6.79 -14.25 20.25
N ASP A 33 6.56 -13.64 21.42
CA ASP A 33 6.37 -14.33 22.69
C ASP A 33 4.93 -14.82 22.94
N GLY A 34 4.03 -14.65 21.96
CA GLY A 34 2.62 -15.04 22.03
C GLY A 34 1.71 -14.04 22.74
N THR A 35 2.24 -12.92 23.26
CA THR A 35 1.41 -11.90 23.89
C THR A 35 0.54 -11.18 22.84
N PRO A 36 -0.76 -10.92 23.10
CA PRO A 36 -1.61 -10.20 22.15
C PRO A 36 -1.05 -8.81 21.80
N ALA A 37 -1.02 -8.48 20.50
CA ALA A 37 -0.50 -7.21 20.00
C ALA A 37 -1.65 -6.21 19.79
N HIS A 38 -1.90 -5.40 20.82
CA HIS A 38 -2.90 -4.33 20.81
C HIS A 38 -2.43 -3.06 20.09
N THR A 39 -3.37 -2.23 19.66
CA THR A 39 -3.14 -0.99 18.90
C THR A 39 -3.86 0.21 19.50
N VAL A 40 -3.31 1.40 19.25
CA VAL A 40 -4.00 2.69 19.35
C VAL A 40 -4.26 3.18 17.92
N LYS A 41 -5.51 3.54 17.60
CA LYS A 41 -5.92 3.86 16.22
C LYS A 41 -6.87 5.04 16.14
N LYS A 42 -6.78 5.77 15.02
CA LYS A 42 -7.69 6.87 14.70
C LYS A 42 -8.28 6.66 13.31
N PHE A 43 -9.60 6.82 13.21
CA PHE A 43 -10.32 6.64 11.96
C PHE A 43 -10.27 7.92 11.11
N GLY A 44 -10.03 7.77 9.80
CA GLY A 44 -10.26 8.83 8.82
C GLY A 44 -9.21 9.96 8.78
N ILE A 45 -7.91 9.65 8.95
CA ILE A 45 -6.85 10.65 8.73
C ILE A 45 -6.71 10.96 7.23
N VAL A 46 -6.71 12.24 6.87
CA VAL A 46 -6.52 12.72 5.49
C VAL A 46 -5.29 13.62 5.41
N ASN A 47 -4.31 13.21 4.61
CA ASN A 47 -3.11 13.99 4.33
C ASN A 47 -3.14 14.53 2.91
N ARG A 48 -2.62 15.74 2.70
CA ARG A 48 -2.48 16.38 1.39
C ARG A 48 -1.04 16.81 1.18
N TYR A 49 -0.52 16.53 -0.01
CA TYR A 49 0.84 16.87 -0.42
C TYR A 49 0.79 17.65 -1.73
N ASN A 50 1.47 18.79 -1.79
CA ASN A 50 1.73 19.45 -3.05
C ASN A 50 3.02 18.87 -3.66
N LEU A 51 2.88 18.08 -4.73
CA LEU A 51 4.02 17.40 -5.35
C LEU A 51 4.96 18.34 -6.12
N GLN A 52 4.58 19.61 -6.30
CA GLN A 52 5.48 20.64 -6.85
C GLN A 52 6.50 21.13 -5.82
N ASP A 53 6.18 21.00 -4.52
CA ASP A 53 7.03 21.51 -3.43
C ASP A 53 8.04 20.45 -2.97
N GLU A 54 7.59 19.20 -2.80
CA GLU A 54 8.47 18.09 -2.41
C GLU A 54 7.94 16.72 -2.86
N PHE A 55 8.86 15.76 -2.93
CA PHE A 55 8.49 14.35 -3.01
C PHE A 55 8.18 13.83 -1.59
N PRO A 56 6.96 13.32 -1.32
CA PRO A 56 6.50 13.01 0.03
C PRO A 56 7.13 11.71 0.56
N VAL A 57 8.39 11.79 0.97
CA VAL A 57 9.14 10.68 1.57
C VAL A 57 9.64 11.08 2.96
N LEU A 58 9.54 10.14 3.91
CA LEU A 58 10.05 10.35 5.26
C LEU A 58 11.57 10.44 5.26
N THR A 59 12.10 11.41 6.01
CA THR A 59 13.53 11.58 6.29
C THR A 59 13.91 11.20 7.72
N LEU A 60 12.91 10.98 8.60
CA LEU A 60 13.12 10.51 9.98
C LEU A 60 13.79 9.14 10.07
N ARG A 61 13.60 8.30 9.06
CA ARG A 61 14.23 6.98 8.95
C ARG A 61 14.37 6.58 7.48
N LYS A 62 15.34 5.72 7.20
CA LYS A 62 15.50 5.15 5.86
C LYS A 62 14.25 4.35 5.47
N THR A 63 13.70 4.64 4.30
CA THR A 63 12.58 3.90 3.70
C THR A 63 13.11 2.93 2.65
N ALA A 64 12.46 1.76 2.50
CA ALA A 64 12.78 0.75 1.50
C ALA A 64 12.34 1.17 0.08
N PHE A 65 12.79 2.34 -0.38
CA PHE A 65 12.30 2.99 -1.59
C PHE A 65 12.43 2.13 -2.86
N LYS A 66 13.55 1.42 -3.02
CA LYS A 66 13.75 0.51 -4.16
C LYS A 66 12.70 -0.59 -4.21
N SER A 67 12.41 -1.23 -3.07
CA SER A 67 11.40 -2.29 -2.97
C SER A 67 9.99 -1.75 -3.18
N ALA A 68 9.69 -0.54 -2.66
CA ALA A 68 8.41 0.11 -2.89
C ALA A 68 8.17 0.43 -4.38
N LEU A 69 9.21 0.87 -5.10
CA LEU A 69 9.12 1.11 -6.54
C LEU A 69 8.93 -0.20 -7.32
N ASP A 70 9.67 -1.25 -6.97
CA ASP A 70 9.54 -2.58 -7.60
C ASP A 70 8.13 -3.15 -7.43
N GLU A 71 7.56 -3.06 -6.23
CA GLU A 71 6.17 -3.45 -5.94
C GLU A 71 5.15 -2.62 -6.73
N LEU A 72 5.33 -1.30 -6.81
CA LEU A 72 4.47 -0.42 -7.60
C LEU A 72 4.43 -0.85 -9.07
N LEU A 73 5.60 -1.12 -9.67
CA LEU A 73 5.68 -1.55 -11.07
C LEU A 73 5.12 -2.96 -11.28
N TRP A 74 5.34 -3.87 -10.34
CA TRP A 74 4.75 -5.21 -10.39
C TRP A 74 3.22 -5.18 -10.40
N ILE A 75 2.61 -4.32 -9.57
CA ILE A 75 1.14 -4.16 -9.53
C ILE A 75 0.61 -3.40 -10.75
N TRP A 76 1.12 -2.20 -11.01
CA TRP A 76 0.48 -1.27 -11.98
C TRP A 76 0.95 -1.44 -13.42
N GLN A 77 2.22 -1.81 -13.61
CA GLN A 77 2.79 -1.93 -14.95
C GLN A 77 2.75 -3.39 -15.45
N LYS A 78 3.27 -4.33 -14.65
CA LYS A 78 3.23 -5.76 -15.00
C LYS A 78 1.82 -6.34 -14.87
N LYS A 79 0.99 -5.76 -13.99
CA LYS A 79 -0.37 -6.24 -13.69
C LYS A 79 -0.32 -7.72 -13.23
N SER A 80 0.74 -8.07 -12.51
CA SER A 80 1.02 -9.45 -12.09
C SER A 80 0.53 -9.71 -10.67
N ASN A 81 0.30 -10.98 -10.38
CA ASN A 81 0.03 -11.52 -9.05
C ASN A 81 1.05 -12.59 -8.66
N ASN A 82 2.14 -12.77 -9.43
CA ASN A 82 3.15 -13.79 -9.15
C ASN A 82 4.39 -13.18 -8.50
N ILE A 83 4.73 -13.62 -7.29
CA ILE A 83 5.86 -13.10 -6.51
C ILE A 83 7.22 -13.37 -7.16
N LYS A 84 7.31 -14.35 -8.08
CA LYS A 84 8.57 -14.64 -8.81
C LYS A 84 8.98 -13.49 -9.74
N GLU A 85 8.08 -12.54 -9.98
CA GLU A 85 8.35 -11.32 -10.75
C GLU A 85 8.74 -10.11 -9.89
N LEU A 86 8.83 -10.29 -8.57
CA LEU A 86 9.32 -9.31 -7.59
C LEU A 86 10.74 -9.66 -7.17
N ASN A 87 11.55 -8.64 -6.87
CA ASN A 87 12.86 -8.84 -6.26
C ASN A 87 12.79 -8.97 -4.72
N SER A 88 11.67 -8.54 -4.13
CA SER A 88 11.45 -8.54 -2.69
C SER A 88 10.74 -9.82 -2.23
N HIS A 89 11.07 -10.28 -1.02
CA HIS A 89 10.47 -11.46 -0.38
C HIS A 89 9.32 -11.13 0.59
N ILE A 90 8.89 -9.86 0.63
CA ILE A 90 7.86 -9.41 1.59
C ILE A 90 6.46 -9.98 1.31
N TRP A 91 6.25 -10.60 0.15
CA TRP A 91 4.97 -11.23 -0.23
C TRP A 91 4.97 -12.76 -0.08
N ASP A 92 6.10 -13.36 0.27
CA ASP A 92 6.29 -14.82 0.26
C ASP A 92 5.27 -15.54 1.16
N GLN A 93 4.91 -14.93 2.28
CA GLN A 93 3.96 -15.53 3.25
C GLN A 93 2.51 -15.63 2.72
N TRP A 94 2.18 -14.95 1.63
CA TRP A 94 0.83 -14.95 1.03
C TRP A 94 0.76 -15.69 -0.31
N ALA A 95 1.89 -16.21 -0.80
CA ALA A 95 1.95 -16.89 -2.08
C ALA A 95 1.53 -18.36 -1.96
N ASP A 96 0.82 -18.84 -2.98
CA ASP A 96 0.55 -20.27 -3.18
C ASP A 96 1.79 -21.00 -3.74
N GLU A 97 1.68 -22.32 -3.91
CA GLU A 97 2.75 -23.19 -4.43
C GLU A 97 3.26 -22.80 -5.83
N THR A 98 2.46 -22.07 -6.61
CA THR A 98 2.85 -21.57 -7.95
C THR A 98 3.53 -20.20 -7.88
N GLY A 99 3.51 -19.55 -6.71
CA GLY A 99 3.98 -18.19 -6.48
C GLY A 99 2.89 -17.13 -6.65
N SER A 100 1.62 -17.50 -6.84
CA SER A 100 0.53 -16.54 -7.01
C SER A 100 -0.02 -16.08 -5.66
N ILE A 101 -0.40 -14.80 -5.55
CA ILE A 101 -1.15 -14.26 -4.40
C ILE A 101 -2.68 -14.30 -4.64
N GLY A 102 -3.13 -15.13 -5.59
CA GLY A 102 -4.53 -15.24 -5.99
C GLY A 102 -5.02 -14.06 -6.83
N LYS A 103 -6.34 -13.85 -6.88
CA LYS A 103 -7.00 -12.84 -7.73
C LYS A 103 -7.01 -11.45 -7.08
N ALA A 104 -5.84 -10.95 -6.70
CA ALA A 104 -5.67 -9.67 -6.02
C ALA A 104 -4.72 -8.73 -6.77
N TYR A 105 -4.74 -7.44 -6.40
CA TYR A 105 -3.80 -6.41 -6.87
C TYR A 105 -3.63 -6.37 -8.39
N GLY A 106 -2.44 -6.67 -8.91
CA GLY A 106 -2.12 -6.58 -10.33
C GLY A 106 -3.05 -7.44 -11.20
N TYR A 107 -3.46 -8.62 -10.73
CA TYR A 107 -4.44 -9.46 -11.43
C TYR A 107 -5.72 -8.67 -11.76
N GLN A 108 -6.26 -7.92 -10.79
CA GLN A 108 -7.48 -7.13 -10.96
C GLN A 108 -7.28 -5.98 -11.95
N LEU A 109 -6.10 -5.35 -11.92
CA LEU A 109 -5.75 -4.28 -12.84
C LEU A 109 -5.57 -4.75 -14.28
N GLY A 110 -5.25 -6.03 -14.50
CA GLY A 110 -5.07 -6.64 -15.81
C GLY A 110 -6.33 -7.31 -16.39
N VAL A 111 -7.45 -7.35 -15.67
CA VAL A 111 -8.71 -7.90 -16.20
C VAL A 111 -9.25 -6.96 -17.28
N LYS A 112 -9.43 -7.48 -18.50
CA LYS A 112 -9.97 -6.71 -19.62
C LYS A 112 -11.49 -6.73 -19.64
N HIS A 113 -12.08 -5.58 -19.92
CA HIS A 113 -13.51 -5.37 -20.12
C HIS A 113 -13.77 -4.73 -21.48
N ALA A 114 -14.97 -4.96 -22.03
CA ALA A 114 -15.39 -4.35 -23.29
C ALA A 114 -15.88 -2.91 -23.04
N TYR A 115 -15.25 -1.95 -23.70
CA TYR A 115 -15.67 -0.56 -23.78
C TYR A 115 -15.99 -0.18 -25.22
N LYS A 116 -16.55 1.01 -25.43
CA LYS A 116 -16.85 1.54 -26.77
C LYS A 116 -15.59 1.63 -27.64
N GLU A 117 -14.45 1.91 -27.03
CA GLU A 117 -13.15 2.08 -27.67
C GLU A 117 -12.40 0.76 -27.90
N GLY A 118 -12.88 -0.36 -27.35
CA GLY A 118 -12.26 -1.68 -27.44
C GLY A 118 -12.11 -2.39 -26.09
N MET A 119 -11.27 -3.43 -26.06
CA MET A 119 -10.96 -4.16 -24.83
C MET A 119 -9.88 -3.45 -24.04
N PHE A 120 -10.22 -2.89 -22.88
CA PHE A 120 -9.27 -2.25 -21.95
C PHE A 120 -9.29 -2.94 -20.61
N ASP A 121 -8.13 -2.98 -19.95
CA ASP A 121 -8.09 -3.18 -18.52
C ASP A 121 -8.19 -1.84 -17.77
N GLN A 122 -8.20 -1.88 -16.44
CA GLN A 122 -8.43 -0.68 -15.63
C GLN A 122 -7.35 0.40 -15.83
N VAL A 123 -6.10 -0.03 -16.01
CA VAL A 123 -4.97 0.89 -16.21
C VAL A 123 -5.04 1.51 -17.60
N ASP A 124 -5.32 0.71 -18.62
CA ASP A 124 -5.49 1.21 -19.98
C ASP A 124 -6.68 2.19 -20.05
N ARG A 125 -7.78 1.89 -19.35
CA ARG A 125 -8.97 2.75 -19.30
C ARG A 125 -8.68 4.11 -18.68
N VAL A 126 -8.06 4.16 -17.50
CA VAL A 126 -7.79 5.45 -16.83
C VAL A 126 -6.79 6.30 -17.62
N ILE A 127 -5.82 5.68 -18.28
CA ILE A 127 -4.87 6.40 -19.14
C ILE A 127 -5.57 6.98 -20.37
N TYR A 128 -6.54 6.26 -20.95
CA TYR A 128 -7.35 6.77 -22.05
C TYR A 128 -8.16 8.00 -21.61
N ASP A 129 -8.87 7.89 -20.48
CA ASP A 129 -9.75 8.95 -19.93
C ASP A 129 -9.01 10.20 -19.47
N LEU A 130 -7.74 10.08 -19.05
CA LEU A 130 -6.93 11.25 -18.70
C LEU A 130 -6.43 12.03 -19.92
N LYS A 131 -6.53 11.44 -21.12
CA LYS A 131 -6.02 12.03 -22.38
C LYS A 131 -7.12 12.57 -23.29
N HIS A 132 -8.36 12.10 -23.15
CA HIS A 132 -9.49 12.40 -24.02
C HIS A 132 -10.69 12.84 -23.20
#